data_AF-A0A846TBL3-F1
#
_entry.id   AF-A0A846TBL3-F1
#
_cell.length_a   1.000
_cell.length_b   1.000
_cell.length_c   1.000
_cell.angle_alpha   90.00
_cell.angle_beta   90.00
_cell.angle_gamma   90.00
#
_symmetry.space_group_name_H-M   'P 1'
#
loop_
_entity.id
_entity.type
_entity.pdbx_description
1 polymer ?
#
loop_
_entity_poly.entity_id
_entity_poly.type
_entity_poly.pdbx_seq_one_letter_code
_entity_poly.pdbx_strand_id
1 'polypeptide(L)'
;MMMPWKRNPQSPPKPASAPVEPLTAQALIWLLAALALAVAPHARELPIWLIALFAGVSGWRGYIVIRNRNLPPRWALLILAVAAGAGVLLEYRTLLGRDAGVALLTAMTACKLMETVSLRDGVVVVLLGYLLVMSTLLYSQDIPVVAYLLIVIVVMLAAQVLIHRQHSGLSTPTLLRMSGRMVLLAIPTMLILFVLFPRIPGPLWGLPKDAHEGRTGLSEEMAPGTISALSKSAEVAFRVRFTSAAPPPNQRYWRGPVLWNFNGRRWTALEELGSQQALAFTPEGPAVD
;
A
#
# COMPACT_ATOMS: atom_id res chain seq x y z
N MET A 1 -81.17 -6.27 -8.51
CA MET A 1 -80.06 -6.76 -9.35
C MET A 1 -78.84 -5.87 -9.06
N MET A 2 -78.03 -6.24 -8.07
CA MET A 2 -76.86 -5.47 -7.64
C MET A 2 -75.68 -5.77 -8.57
N MET A 3 -75.16 -4.75 -9.27
CA MET A 3 -73.96 -4.89 -10.08
C MET A 3 -72.72 -5.04 -9.18
N PRO A 4 -71.88 -6.07 -9.35
CA PRO A 4 -70.65 -6.19 -8.57
C PRO A 4 -69.61 -5.20 -9.08
N TRP A 5 -69.21 -4.27 -8.21
CA TRP A 5 -68.11 -3.34 -8.41
C TRP A 5 -66.79 -4.11 -8.52
N LYS A 6 -66.27 -4.30 -9.74
CA LYS A 6 -64.92 -4.82 -9.96
C LYS A 6 -63.90 -3.73 -9.63
N ARG A 7 -63.31 -3.77 -8.43
CA ARG A 7 -62.07 -3.03 -8.13
C ARG A 7 -60.95 -3.64 -8.94
N ASN A 8 -60.49 -2.94 -9.97
CA ASN A 8 -59.25 -3.27 -10.64
C ASN A 8 -58.10 -2.91 -9.69
N PRO A 9 -57.30 -3.87 -9.17
CA PRO A 9 -56.15 -3.54 -8.35
C PRO A 9 -55.09 -2.93 -9.27
N GLN A 10 -55.07 -1.59 -9.39
CA GLN A 10 -53.92 -0.90 -9.95
C GLN A 10 -52.73 -1.16 -9.02
N SER A 11 -51.84 -2.06 -9.43
CA SER A 11 -50.54 -2.24 -8.79
C SER A 11 -49.84 -0.89 -8.69
N PRO A 12 -49.27 -0.53 -7.52
CA PRO A 12 -48.61 0.76 -7.35
C PRO A 12 -47.52 0.93 -8.41
N PRO A 13 -47.34 2.13 -8.98
CA PRO A 13 -46.29 2.38 -9.95
C PRO A 13 -44.94 1.97 -9.33
N LYS A 14 -44.20 1.11 -10.05
CA LYS A 14 -42.82 0.73 -9.69
C LYS A 14 -42.07 2.04 -9.37
N PRO A 15 -41.44 2.19 -8.20
CA PRO A 15 -40.69 3.40 -7.90
C PRO A 15 -39.67 3.59 -9.01
N ALA A 16 -39.76 4.71 -9.72
CA ALA A 16 -38.81 5.05 -10.76
C ALA A 16 -37.42 4.98 -10.13
N SER A 17 -36.54 4.14 -10.69
CA SER A 17 -35.14 4.08 -10.26
C SER A 17 -34.59 5.50 -10.26
N ALA A 18 -34.03 5.93 -9.12
CA ALA A 18 -33.51 7.29 -8.96
C ALA A 18 -32.61 7.64 -10.15
N PRO A 19 -32.74 8.84 -10.75
CA PRO A 19 -31.94 9.22 -11.91
C PRO A 19 -30.45 9.11 -11.55
N VAL A 20 -29.74 8.28 -12.30
CA VAL A 20 -28.30 8.05 -12.11
C VAL A 20 -27.57 9.24 -12.74
N GLU A 21 -27.07 10.14 -11.90
CA GLU A 21 -26.31 11.30 -12.37
C GLU A 21 -24.94 10.84 -12.91
N PRO A 22 -24.63 11.10 -14.20
CA PRO A 22 -23.37 10.68 -14.81
C PRO A 22 -22.22 11.57 -14.34
N LEU A 23 -21.00 11.04 -14.35
CA LEU A 23 -19.80 11.83 -14.03
C LEU A 23 -19.50 12.86 -15.13
N THR A 24 -19.18 14.10 -14.75
CA THR A 24 -18.66 15.10 -15.71
C THR A 24 -17.27 14.72 -16.21
N ALA A 25 -16.94 15.15 -17.43
CA ALA A 25 -15.61 14.96 -18.02
C ALA A 25 -14.50 15.58 -17.15
N GLN A 26 -14.75 16.76 -16.56
CA GLN A 26 -13.80 17.43 -15.67
C GLN A 26 -13.53 16.59 -14.42
N ALA A 27 -14.58 16.08 -13.74
CA ALA A 27 -14.44 15.20 -12.58
C ALA A 27 -13.62 13.94 -12.92
N LEU A 28 -13.88 13.33 -14.08
CA LEU A 28 -13.14 12.15 -14.50
C LEU A 28 -11.67 12.44 -14.83
N ILE A 29 -11.35 13.56 -15.47
CA ILE A 29 -9.96 13.94 -15.76
C ILE A 29 -9.16 14.14 -14.46
N TRP A 30 -9.76 14.82 -13.48
CA TRP A 30 -9.14 14.96 -12.14
C TRP A 30 -8.96 13.62 -11.45
N LEU A 31 -9.94 12.72 -11.57
CA LEU A 31 -9.84 11.36 -11.03
C LEU A 31 -8.71 10.57 -11.70
N LEU A 32 -8.59 10.62 -13.04
CA LEU A 32 -7.51 9.98 -13.78
C LEU A 32 -6.14 10.50 -13.37
N ALA A 33 -5.99 11.83 -13.24
CA ALA A 33 -4.76 12.44 -12.78
C ALA A 33 -4.41 12.03 -11.34
N ALA A 34 -5.40 12.00 -10.45
CA ALA A 34 -5.21 11.61 -9.06
C ALA A 34 -4.77 10.15 -8.93
N LEU A 35 -5.41 9.24 -9.69
CA LEU A 35 -5.05 7.82 -9.69
C LEU A 35 -3.67 7.56 -10.32
N ALA A 36 -3.33 8.29 -11.40
CA ALA A 36 -2.00 8.18 -12.00
C ALA A 36 -0.89 8.57 -11.01
N LEU A 37 -1.11 9.64 -10.23
CA LEU A 37 -0.22 10.02 -9.13
C LEU A 37 -0.22 8.99 -8.00
N ALA A 38 -1.36 8.41 -7.64
CA ALA A 38 -1.43 7.36 -6.62
C ALA A 38 -0.67 6.07 -7.03
N VAL A 39 -0.66 5.73 -8.32
CA VAL A 39 0.02 4.53 -8.85
C VAL A 39 1.49 4.76 -9.18
N ALA A 40 1.92 6.00 -9.43
CA ALA A 40 3.30 6.34 -9.77
C ALA A 40 4.37 5.74 -8.83
N PRO A 41 4.26 5.78 -7.48
CA PRO A 41 5.27 5.17 -6.61
C PRO A 41 5.31 3.64 -6.75
N HIS A 42 4.19 2.99 -7.06
CA HIS A 42 4.08 1.55 -7.27
C HIS A 42 4.75 1.09 -8.57
N ALA A 43 5.16 2.00 -9.47
CA ALA A 43 5.80 1.64 -10.73
C ALA A 43 7.16 0.95 -10.55
N ARG A 44 7.80 1.10 -9.38
CA ARG A 44 9.06 0.44 -9.05
C ARG A 44 8.87 -0.92 -8.37
N GLU A 45 7.74 -1.09 -7.69
CA GLU A 45 7.46 -2.27 -6.86
C GLU A 45 6.63 -3.33 -7.60
N LEU A 46 5.79 -2.91 -8.55
CA LEU A 46 4.90 -3.80 -9.29
C LEU A 46 5.50 -4.26 -10.64
N PRO A 47 5.11 -5.44 -11.12
CA PRO A 47 5.46 -5.92 -12.46
C PRO A 47 5.11 -4.90 -13.53
N ILE A 48 6.04 -4.73 -14.49
CA ILE A 48 5.92 -3.75 -15.58
C ILE A 48 4.62 -3.94 -16.37
N TRP A 49 4.19 -5.20 -16.56
CA TRP A 49 2.95 -5.51 -17.29
C TRP A 49 1.71 -4.92 -16.60
N LEU A 50 1.69 -4.88 -15.27
CA LEU A 50 0.55 -4.39 -14.51
C LEU A 50 0.49 -2.86 -14.52
N ILE A 51 1.64 -2.21 -14.45
CA ILE A 51 1.76 -0.76 -14.64
C ILE A 51 1.36 -0.36 -16.05
N ALA A 52 1.80 -1.11 -17.06
CA ALA A 52 1.41 -0.90 -18.45
C ALA A 52 -0.10 -1.10 -18.65
N LEU A 53 -0.69 -2.12 -18.02
CA LEU A 53 -2.14 -2.34 -18.02
C LEU A 53 -2.89 -1.14 -17.41
N PHE A 54 -2.50 -0.72 -16.21
CA PHE A 54 -3.13 0.41 -15.53
C PHE A 54 -3.02 1.70 -16.36
N ALA A 55 -1.84 2.00 -16.91
CA ALA A 55 -1.61 3.16 -17.75
C ALA A 55 -2.42 3.10 -19.06
N GLY A 56 -2.47 1.93 -19.71
CA GLY A 56 -3.25 1.70 -20.92
C GLY A 56 -4.75 1.87 -20.70
N VAL A 57 -5.30 1.29 -19.62
CA VAL A 57 -6.71 1.41 -19.25
C VAL A 57 -7.07 2.85 -18.88
N SER A 58 -6.21 3.53 -18.11
CA SER A 58 -6.41 4.94 -17.72
C SER A 58 -6.35 5.87 -18.94
N GLY A 59 -5.38 5.66 -19.83
CA GLY A 59 -5.24 6.41 -21.08
C GLY A 59 -6.42 6.18 -22.02
N TRP A 60 -6.87 4.93 -22.17
CA TRP A 60 -8.05 4.59 -22.95
C TRP A 60 -9.32 5.25 -22.39
N ARG A 61 -9.47 5.26 -21.06
CA ARG A 61 -10.60 5.92 -20.40
C ARG A 61 -10.59 7.43 -20.66
N GLY A 62 -9.42 8.07 -20.58
CA GLY A 62 -9.24 9.48 -20.94
C GLY A 62 -9.58 9.75 -22.41
N TYR A 63 -9.12 8.89 -23.31
CA TYR A 63 -9.44 8.97 -24.74
C TYR A 63 -10.94 8.88 -25.02
N ILE A 64 -11.64 7.93 -24.39
CA ILE A 64 -13.10 7.77 -24.51
C ILE A 64 -13.82 9.08 -24.15
N VAL A 65 -13.39 9.74 -23.08
CA VAL A 65 -14.03 10.97 -22.59
C VAL A 65 -13.74 12.16 -23.50
N ILE A 66 -12.51 12.32 -23.97
CA ILE A 66 -12.16 13.39 -24.91
C ILE A 66 -12.89 13.21 -26.24
N ARG A 67 -13.09 11.97 -26.69
CA ARG A 67 -13.76 11.64 -27.97
C ARG A 67 -15.25 11.36 -27.85
N ASN A 68 -15.83 11.48 -26.65
CA ASN A 68 -17.24 11.17 -26.36
C ASN A 68 -17.70 9.81 -26.94
N ARG A 69 -16.89 8.76 -26.75
CA ARG A 69 -17.19 7.40 -27.23
C ARG A 69 -17.96 6.60 -26.18
N ASN A 70 -18.59 5.52 -26.62
CA ASN A 70 -19.25 4.58 -25.71
C ASN A 70 -18.22 3.78 -24.92
N LEU A 71 -18.58 3.43 -23.69
CA LEU A 71 -17.79 2.52 -22.85
C LEU A 71 -17.78 1.10 -23.45
N PRO A 72 -16.69 0.33 -23.24
CA PRO A 72 -16.65 -1.07 -23.61
C PRO A 72 -17.72 -1.88 -22.84
N PRO A 73 -18.21 -2.98 -23.41
CA PRO A 73 -19.23 -3.80 -22.78
C PRO A 73 -18.70 -4.51 -21.54
N ARG A 74 -19.56 -4.74 -20.56
CA ARG A 74 -19.19 -5.33 -19.24
C ARG A 74 -18.51 -6.70 -19.34
N TRP A 75 -18.85 -7.52 -20.33
CA TRP A 75 -18.21 -8.82 -20.51
C TRP A 75 -16.71 -8.70 -20.86
N ALA A 76 -16.32 -7.67 -21.62
CA ALA A 76 -14.92 -7.43 -21.96
C ALA A 76 -14.12 -7.01 -20.71
N LEU A 77 -14.76 -6.25 -19.82
CA LEU A 77 -14.18 -5.86 -18.53
C LEU A 77 -14.05 -7.06 -17.58
N LEU A 78 -15.02 -7.97 -17.59
CA LEU A 78 -14.95 -9.20 -16.81
C LEU A 78 -13.79 -10.09 -17.30
N ILE A 79 -13.61 -10.26 -18.62
CA ILE A 79 -12.47 -10.97 -19.17
C ILE A 79 -11.16 -10.30 -18.75
N LEU A 80 -11.09 -8.97 -18.84
CA LEU A 80 -9.90 -8.21 -18.43
C LEU A 80 -9.59 -8.40 -16.94
N ALA A 81 -10.61 -8.36 -16.08
CA ALA A 81 -10.46 -8.52 -14.65
C ALA A 81 -9.99 -9.95 -14.28
N VAL A 82 -10.57 -10.97 -14.92
CA VAL A 82 -10.15 -12.37 -14.74
C VAL A 82 -8.71 -12.56 -15.23
N ALA A 83 -8.38 -12.02 -16.41
CA ALA A 83 -7.02 -12.12 -16.96
C ALA A 83 -5.99 -11.40 -16.08
N ALA A 84 -6.29 -10.19 -15.60
CA ALA A 84 -5.42 -9.44 -14.70
C ALA A 84 -5.25 -10.17 -13.35
N GLY A 85 -6.34 -10.68 -12.77
CA GLY A 85 -6.30 -11.46 -11.53
C GLY A 85 -5.50 -12.76 -11.68
N ALA A 86 -5.67 -13.48 -12.79
CA ALA A 86 -4.88 -14.66 -13.11
C ALA A 86 -3.40 -14.31 -13.31
N GLY A 87 -3.09 -13.20 -13.97
CA GLY A 87 -1.73 -12.69 -14.12
C GLY A 87 -1.05 -12.44 -12.78
N VAL A 88 -1.74 -11.76 -11.84
CA VAL A 88 -1.23 -11.55 -10.49
C VAL A 88 -1.04 -12.88 -9.74
N LEU A 89 -1.99 -13.81 -9.85
CA LEU A 89 -1.87 -15.14 -9.22
C LEU A 89 -0.67 -15.93 -9.76
N LEU A 90 -0.41 -15.87 -11.06
CA LEU A 90 0.73 -16.56 -11.69
C LEU A 90 2.07 -15.93 -11.28
N GLU A 91 2.13 -14.60 -11.21
CA GLU A 91 3.33 -13.84 -10.84
C GLU A 91 3.72 -14.10 -9.39
N TYR A 92 2.79 -13.88 -8.45
CA TYR A 92 3.09 -13.93 -7.02
C TYR A 92 2.85 -15.32 -6.41
N ARG A 93 2.15 -16.22 -7.10
CA ARG A 93 1.74 -17.56 -6.61
C ARG A 93 0.89 -17.52 -5.32
N THR A 94 0.41 -16.36 -4.93
CA THR A 94 -0.44 -16.10 -3.78
C THR A 94 -1.34 -14.90 -4.06
N LEU A 95 -2.50 -14.85 -3.42
CA LEU A 95 -3.38 -13.67 -3.39
C LEU A 95 -3.24 -12.89 -2.07
N LEU A 96 -2.50 -13.45 -1.12
CA LEU A 96 -2.29 -12.92 0.23
C LEU A 96 -0.85 -12.43 0.34
N GLY A 97 -0.67 -11.29 1.02
CA GLY A 97 0.62 -10.63 1.20
C GLY A 97 0.58 -9.18 0.73
N ARG A 98 1.58 -8.38 1.14
CA ARG A 98 1.66 -6.95 0.77
C ARG A 98 1.62 -6.78 -0.75
N ASP A 99 2.55 -7.42 -1.45
CA ASP A 99 2.77 -7.14 -2.88
C ASP A 99 1.64 -7.66 -3.76
N ALA A 100 1.16 -8.89 -3.50
CA ALA A 100 0.00 -9.45 -4.20
C ALA A 100 -1.27 -8.63 -3.96
N GLY A 101 -1.46 -8.13 -2.72
CA GLY A 101 -2.60 -7.28 -2.37
C GLY A 101 -2.59 -5.94 -3.10
N VAL A 102 -1.42 -5.27 -3.18
CA VAL A 102 -1.28 -4.01 -3.92
C VAL A 102 -1.43 -4.22 -5.43
N ALA A 103 -0.92 -5.34 -5.96
CA ALA A 103 -1.11 -5.70 -7.36
C ALA A 103 -2.60 -5.91 -7.71
N LEU A 104 -3.32 -6.68 -6.89
CA LEU A 104 -4.78 -6.88 -7.05
C LEU A 104 -5.55 -5.58 -6.91
N LEU A 105 -5.19 -4.73 -5.94
CA LEU A 105 -5.81 -3.43 -5.75
C LEU A 105 -5.61 -2.53 -6.98
N THR A 106 -4.40 -2.53 -7.56
CA THR A 106 -4.08 -1.75 -8.77
C THR A 106 -4.86 -2.28 -9.98
N ALA A 107 -4.91 -3.60 -10.17
CA ALA A 107 -5.69 -4.25 -11.24
C ALA A 107 -7.19 -3.96 -11.11
N MET A 108 -7.74 -4.09 -9.89
CA MET A 108 -9.13 -3.81 -9.59
C MET A 108 -9.45 -2.34 -9.83
N THR A 109 -8.56 -1.43 -9.44
CA THR A 109 -8.73 0.01 -9.67
C THR A 109 -8.78 0.32 -11.17
N ALA A 110 -7.89 -0.28 -11.98
CA ALA A 110 -7.92 -0.13 -13.43
C ALA A 110 -9.26 -0.61 -14.01
N CYS A 111 -9.72 -1.81 -13.65
CA CYS A 111 -10.97 -2.36 -14.14
C CYS A 111 -12.18 -1.51 -13.71
N LYS A 112 -12.24 -1.14 -12.42
CA LYS A 112 -13.34 -0.34 -11.86
C LYS A 112 -13.40 1.08 -12.46
N LEU A 113 -12.25 1.67 -12.78
CA LEU A 113 -12.17 2.94 -13.48
C LEU A 113 -12.87 2.89 -14.85
N MET A 114 -12.72 1.78 -15.59
CA MET A 114 -13.38 1.61 -16.88
C MET A 114 -14.90 1.38 -16.76
N GLU A 115 -15.38 0.88 -15.62
CA GLU A 115 -16.81 0.73 -15.31
C GLU A 115 -17.47 2.01 -14.79
N THR A 116 -16.71 3.09 -14.56
CA THR A 116 -17.22 4.27 -13.86
C THR A 116 -18.16 5.06 -14.76
N VAL A 117 -19.47 5.05 -14.42
CA VAL A 117 -20.49 5.86 -15.12
C VAL A 117 -21.14 6.85 -14.17
N SER A 118 -21.49 6.39 -12.96
CA SER A 118 -22.26 7.17 -11.99
C SER A 118 -21.39 7.88 -10.96
N LEU A 119 -21.95 8.88 -10.27
CA LEU A 119 -21.33 9.48 -9.09
C LEU A 119 -20.91 8.45 -8.04
N ARG A 120 -21.76 7.45 -7.79
CA ARG A 120 -21.49 6.38 -6.83
C ARG A 120 -20.25 5.58 -7.23
N ASP A 121 -20.09 5.27 -8.51
CA ASP A 121 -18.89 4.59 -9.00
C ASP A 121 -17.65 5.46 -8.83
N GLY A 122 -17.77 6.77 -9.09
CA GLY A 122 -16.68 7.73 -8.87
C GLY A 122 -16.19 7.74 -7.43
N VAL A 123 -17.11 7.73 -6.45
CA VAL A 123 -16.77 7.64 -5.01
C VAL A 123 -16.04 6.33 -4.68
N VAL A 124 -16.48 5.20 -5.26
CA VAL A 124 -15.80 3.91 -5.07
C VAL A 124 -14.37 3.97 -5.61
N VAL A 125 -14.16 4.52 -6.81
CA VAL A 125 -12.82 4.65 -7.39
C VAL A 125 -11.94 5.60 -6.59
N VAL A 126 -12.51 6.68 -6.04
CA VAL A 126 -11.79 7.56 -5.11
C VAL A 126 -11.33 6.80 -3.86
N LEU A 127 -12.19 5.96 -3.27
CA LEU A 127 -11.81 5.12 -2.13
C LEU A 127 -10.69 4.15 -2.48
N LEU A 128 -10.74 3.53 -3.66
CA LEU A 128 -9.65 2.68 -4.15
C LEU A 128 -8.34 3.48 -4.32
N GLY A 129 -8.43 4.72 -4.81
CA GLY A 129 -7.29 5.63 -4.90
C GLY A 129 -6.67 5.93 -3.53
N TYR A 130 -7.48 6.16 -2.49
CA TYR A 130 -6.97 6.32 -1.12
C TYR A 130 -6.32 5.05 -0.58
N LEU A 131 -6.84 3.87 -0.90
CA LEU A 131 -6.19 2.60 -0.54
C LEU A 131 -4.83 2.45 -1.23
N LEU A 132 -4.69 2.88 -2.49
CA LEU A 132 -3.40 2.88 -3.20
C LEU A 132 -2.40 3.89 -2.61
N VAL A 133 -2.88 5.06 -2.18
CA VAL A 133 -2.05 6.04 -1.46
C VAL A 133 -1.56 5.45 -0.14
N MET A 134 -2.46 4.84 0.64
CA MET A 134 -2.08 4.16 1.87
C MET A 134 -1.13 2.99 1.62
N SER A 135 -1.30 2.25 0.52
CA SER A 135 -0.44 1.11 0.23
C SER A 135 1.02 1.49 -0.02
N THR A 136 1.27 2.71 -0.48
CA THR A 136 2.64 3.24 -0.64
C THR A 136 3.38 3.29 0.70
N LEU A 137 2.66 3.59 1.79
CA LEU A 137 3.22 3.65 3.15
C LEU A 137 3.55 2.27 3.74
N LEU A 138 3.16 1.17 3.07
CA LEU A 138 3.62 -0.18 3.41
C LEU A 138 5.02 -0.49 2.83
N TYR A 139 5.51 0.31 1.89
CA TYR A 139 6.84 0.15 1.27
C TYR A 139 7.86 1.11 1.87
N SER A 140 7.55 2.40 1.87
CA SER A 140 8.45 3.44 2.41
C SER A 140 7.68 4.48 3.21
N GLN A 141 8.27 4.87 4.34
CA GLN A 141 7.78 5.93 5.23
C GLN A 141 8.74 7.14 5.25
N ASP A 142 9.56 7.28 4.21
CA ASP A 142 10.52 8.37 4.11
C ASP A 142 9.83 9.74 3.97
N ILE A 143 10.46 10.79 4.50
CA ILE A 143 9.92 12.15 4.48
C ILE A 143 9.54 12.61 3.05
N PRO A 144 10.35 12.39 1.99
CA PRO A 144 9.99 12.76 0.62
C PRO A 144 8.75 12.02 0.09
N VAL A 145 8.59 10.75 0.45
CA VAL A 145 7.42 9.94 0.06
C VAL A 145 6.17 10.49 0.74
N VAL A 146 6.24 10.79 2.04
CA VAL A 146 5.11 11.40 2.75
C VAL A 146 4.74 12.77 2.16
N ALA A 147 5.72 13.62 1.85
CA ALA A 147 5.48 14.91 1.22
C ALA A 147 4.81 14.76 -0.17
N TYR A 148 5.27 13.78 -0.96
CA TYR A 148 4.63 13.43 -2.22
C TYR A 148 3.16 12.98 -2.02
N LEU A 149 2.91 12.07 -1.08
CA LEU A 149 1.56 11.57 -0.82
C LEU A 149 0.61 12.66 -0.32
N LEU A 150 1.09 13.66 0.42
CA LEU A 150 0.28 14.84 0.77
C LEU A 150 -0.20 15.59 -0.47
N ILE A 151 0.66 15.76 -1.49
CA ILE A 151 0.28 16.37 -2.77
C ILE A 151 -0.78 15.49 -3.46
N VAL A 152 -0.57 14.17 -3.50
CA VAL A 152 -1.55 13.24 -4.09
C VAL A 152 -2.90 13.31 -3.36
N ILE A 153 -2.90 13.40 -2.03
CA ILE A 153 -4.12 13.55 -1.22
C ILE A 153 -4.88 14.84 -1.57
N VAL A 154 -4.17 15.95 -1.79
CA VAL A 154 -4.80 17.21 -2.25
C VAL A 154 -5.49 17.02 -3.61
N VAL A 155 -4.84 16.34 -4.56
CA VAL A 155 -5.42 16.07 -5.89
C VAL A 155 -6.59 15.08 -5.80
N MET A 156 -6.50 14.06 -4.94
CA MET A 156 -7.59 13.13 -4.66
C MET A 156 -8.81 13.83 -4.04
N LEU A 157 -8.57 14.73 -3.08
CA LEU A 157 -9.63 15.55 -2.50
C LEU A 157 -10.26 16.49 -3.53
N ALA A 158 -9.45 17.07 -4.42
CA ALA A 158 -9.95 17.89 -5.52
C ALA A 158 -10.89 17.07 -6.44
N ALA A 159 -10.49 15.85 -6.82
CA ALA A 159 -11.36 14.94 -7.58
C ALA A 159 -12.65 14.61 -6.81
N GLN A 160 -12.55 14.30 -5.51
CA GLN A 160 -13.72 13.99 -4.67
C GLN A 160 -14.68 15.18 -4.54
N VAL A 161 -14.18 16.39 -4.35
CA VAL A 161 -15.00 17.61 -4.28
C VAL A 161 -15.72 17.82 -5.61
N LEU A 162 -15.04 17.60 -6.73
CA LEU A 162 -15.62 17.78 -8.06
C LEU A 162 -16.69 16.72 -8.39
N ILE A 163 -16.54 15.48 -7.90
CA ILE A 163 -17.58 14.44 -7.98
C ILE A 163 -18.84 14.88 -7.22
N HIS A 164 -18.69 15.42 -6.00
CA HIS A 164 -19.86 15.84 -5.20
C HIS A 164 -20.46 17.19 -5.63
N ARG A 165 -19.66 18.08 -6.23
CA ARG A 165 -20.06 19.44 -6.62
C ARG A 165 -19.87 19.67 -8.12
N GLN A 166 -20.22 18.70 -8.95
CA GLN A 166 -19.94 18.71 -10.38
C GLN A 166 -20.50 19.93 -11.15
N HIS A 167 -21.60 20.53 -10.68
CA HIS A 167 -22.26 21.69 -11.29
C HIS A 167 -21.89 23.04 -10.67
N SER A 168 -20.87 23.08 -9.80
CA SER A 168 -20.53 24.29 -9.05
C SER A 168 -19.70 25.33 -9.81
N GLY A 169 -19.22 25.01 -11.03
CA GLY A 169 -18.42 25.92 -11.85
C GLY A 169 -17.09 26.34 -11.19
N LEU A 170 -16.55 25.53 -10.27
CA LEU A 170 -15.34 25.87 -9.53
C LEU A 170 -14.12 25.93 -10.45
N SER A 171 -13.37 27.02 -10.33
CA SER A 171 -12.06 27.14 -10.98
C SER A 171 -11.04 26.19 -10.34
N THR A 172 -10.08 25.69 -11.13
CA THR A 172 -8.95 24.87 -10.68
C THR A 172 -8.22 25.44 -9.45
N PRO A 173 -7.83 26.74 -9.40
CA PRO A 173 -7.14 27.27 -8.23
C PRO A 173 -8.04 27.30 -6.98
N THR A 174 -9.33 27.58 -7.13
CA THR A 174 -10.28 27.52 -6.00
C THR A 174 -10.39 26.10 -5.46
N LEU A 175 -10.48 25.12 -6.35
CA LEU A 175 -10.58 23.70 -5.99
C LEU A 175 -9.34 23.22 -5.22
N LEU A 176 -8.14 23.53 -5.72
CA LEU A 176 -6.88 23.19 -5.05
C LEU A 176 -6.71 23.93 -3.72
N ARG A 177 -7.09 25.21 -3.65
CA ARG A 177 -7.03 25.99 -2.40
C ARG A 177 -7.97 25.41 -1.34
N MET A 178 -9.17 25.00 -1.73
CA MET A 178 -10.13 24.35 -0.83
C MET A 178 -9.58 23.01 -0.33
N SER A 179 -9.12 22.15 -1.25
CA SER A 179 -8.57 20.83 -0.93
C SER A 179 -7.31 20.93 -0.05
N GLY A 180 -6.41 21.87 -0.37
CA GLY A 180 -5.22 22.15 0.43
C GLY A 180 -5.54 22.68 1.82
N ARG A 181 -6.58 23.52 1.97
CA ARG A 181 -7.06 23.94 3.31
C ARG A 181 -7.58 22.76 4.13
N MET A 182 -8.29 21.81 3.51
CA MET A 182 -8.76 20.62 4.22
C MET A 182 -7.59 19.77 4.74
N VAL A 183 -6.55 19.58 3.92
CA VAL A 183 -5.32 18.89 4.35
C VAL A 183 -4.61 19.67 5.46
N LEU A 184 -4.47 20.99 5.32
CA LEU A 184 -3.82 21.83 6.32
C LEU A 184 -4.52 21.76 7.69
N LEU A 185 -5.85 21.71 7.70
CA LEU A 185 -6.65 21.53 8.92
C LEU A 185 -6.55 20.12 9.49
N ALA A 186 -6.24 19.11 8.67
CA ALA A 186 -6.04 17.73 9.09
C ALA A 186 -4.64 17.46 9.68
N ILE A 187 -3.62 18.27 9.33
CA ILE A 187 -2.24 18.11 9.81
C ILE A 187 -2.14 18.14 11.34
N PRO A 188 -2.76 19.09 12.09
CA PRO A 188 -2.72 19.08 13.55
C PRO A 188 -3.24 17.78 14.15
N THR A 189 -4.38 17.28 13.64
CA THR A 189 -4.96 16.01 14.06
C THR A 189 -4.02 14.84 13.74
N MET A 190 -3.41 14.83 12.56
CA MET A 190 -2.39 13.84 12.18
C MET A 190 -1.22 13.86 13.17
N LEU A 191 -0.69 15.03 13.52
CA LEU A 191 0.44 15.16 14.45
C LEU A 191 0.08 14.70 15.87
N ILE A 192 -1.12 15.04 16.34
CA ILE A 192 -1.63 14.57 17.63
C ILE A 192 -1.71 13.04 17.63
N LEU A 193 -2.33 12.44 16.62
CA LEU A 193 -2.42 10.98 16.50
C LEU A 193 -1.05 10.33 16.38
N PHE A 194 -0.13 10.94 15.64
CA PHE A 194 1.23 10.43 15.46
C PHE A 194 2.05 10.39 16.75
N VAL A 195 1.86 11.39 17.64
CA VAL A 195 2.53 11.42 18.95
C VAL A 195 1.86 10.48 19.95
N LEU A 196 0.53 10.40 19.93
CA LEU A 196 -0.24 9.61 20.89
C LEU A 196 -0.28 8.10 20.56
N PHE A 197 -0.23 7.71 19.29
CA PHE A 197 -0.27 6.30 18.92
C PHE A 197 1.12 5.65 18.98
N PRO A 198 1.28 4.56 19.76
CA PRO A 198 2.52 3.80 19.77
C PRO A 198 2.72 3.15 18.39
N ARG A 199 3.92 3.32 17.83
CA ARG A 199 4.27 2.67 16.56
C ARG A 199 4.48 1.20 16.82
N ILE A 200 3.52 0.36 16.41
CA ILE A 200 3.65 -1.09 16.49
C ILE A 200 4.65 -1.52 15.42
N PRO A 201 5.80 -2.12 15.79
CA PRO A 201 6.77 -2.59 14.81
C PRO A 201 6.25 -3.87 14.14
N GLY A 202 6.23 -3.86 12.80
CA GLY A 202 5.93 -5.02 11.97
C GLY A 202 4.57 -4.96 11.23
N PRO A 203 4.46 -5.63 10.07
CA PRO A 203 3.21 -5.66 9.31
C PRO A 203 2.14 -6.48 10.05
N LEU A 204 0.98 -5.87 10.34
CA LEU A 204 -0.15 -6.53 11.00
C LEU A 204 -0.76 -7.68 10.17
N TRP A 205 -0.47 -7.73 8.86
CA TRP A 205 -1.11 -8.63 7.87
C TRP A 205 -0.11 -9.20 6.85
N GLY A 206 1.18 -9.29 7.22
CA GLY A 206 2.24 -9.81 6.34
C GLY A 206 2.36 -11.33 6.42
N LEU A 207 2.75 -11.96 5.30
CA LEU A 207 3.25 -13.34 5.36
C LEU A 207 4.58 -13.36 6.15
N PRO A 208 5.02 -14.51 6.71
CA PRO A 208 6.26 -14.56 7.48
C PRO A 208 7.45 -13.94 6.73
N LYS A 209 7.52 -14.08 5.41
CA LYS A 209 8.56 -13.46 4.58
C LYS A 209 8.56 -11.92 4.64
N ASP A 210 7.39 -11.28 4.62
CA ASP A 210 7.22 -9.82 4.69
C ASP A 210 7.62 -9.26 6.07
N ALA A 211 7.51 -10.07 7.13
CA ALA A 211 7.88 -9.69 8.50
C ALA A 211 9.40 -9.65 8.74
N HIS A 212 10.21 -10.31 7.88
CA HIS A 212 11.66 -10.38 8.03
C HIS A 212 12.42 -9.35 7.18
N GLU A 213 11.78 -8.68 6.20
CA GLU A 213 12.43 -7.64 5.38
C GLU A 213 12.72 -6.34 6.15
N GLY A 214 12.03 -6.09 7.27
CA GLY A 214 12.17 -4.86 8.06
C GLY A 214 12.99 -4.99 9.34
N ARG A 215 13.65 -6.14 9.58
CA ARG A 215 14.58 -6.28 10.71
C ARG A 215 16.00 -6.14 10.19
N THR A 216 16.54 -4.92 10.23
CA THR A 216 17.97 -4.70 10.00
C THR A 216 18.77 -5.21 11.22
N GLY A 217 18.84 -6.53 11.36
CA GLY A 217 19.63 -7.23 12.36
C GLY A 217 20.73 -8.08 11.70
N LEU A 218 21.69 -8.54 12.49
CA LEU A 218 22.64 -9.55 12.04
C LEU A 218 21.84 -10.83 11.69
N SER A 219 21.85 -11.24 10.42
CA SER A 219 21.21 -12.47 9.96
C SER A 219 22.01 -13.72 10.34
N GLU A 220 21.33 -14.85 10.49
CA GLU A 220 21.94 -16.18 10.77
C GLU A 220 22.78 -16.71 9.59
N GLU A 221 22.76 -16.01 8.45
CA GLU A 221 23.63 -16.25 7.30
C GLU A 221 24.31 -14.96 6.85
N MET A 222 25.55 -15.04 6.35
CA MET A 222 26.29 -13.90 5.80
C MET A 222 26.95 -14.28 4.47
N ALA A 223 26.78 -13.43 3.45
CA ALA A 223 27.56 -13.48 2.21
C ALA A 223 28.44 -12.22 2.08
N PRO A 224 29.52 -12.27 1.28
CA PRO A 224 30.24 -11.07 0.90
C PRO A 224 29.29 -10.00 0.32
N GLY A 225 29.27 -8.80 0.90
CA GLY A 225 28.39 -7.70 0.52
C GLY A 225 27.11 -7.55 1.35
N THR A 226 26.69 -8.56 2.13
CA THR A 226 25.49 -8.47 2.98
C THR A 226 25.62 -7.43 4.10
N ILE A 227 26.83 -7.24 4.67
CA ILE A 227 27.09 -6.22 5.71
C ILE A 227 27.00 -4.79 5.17
N SER A 228 27.23 -4.57 3.86
CA SER A 228 27.19 -3.24 3.26
C SER A 228 25.78 -2.63 3.23
N ALA A 229 24.74 -3.46 3.34
CA ALA A 229 23.37 -2.99 3.52
C ALA A 229 23.12 -2.51 4.97
N LEU A 230 23.62 -3.27 5.96
CA LEU A 230 23.53 -2.92 7.38
C LEU A 230 24.23 -1.59 7.71
N SER A 231 25.38 -1.31 7.09
CA SER A 231 26.09 -0.03 7.31
C SER A 231 25.36 1.20 6.78
N LYS A 232 24.32 1.02 5.94
CA LYS A 232 23.48 2.10 5.41
C LYS A 232 22.22 2.35 6.23
N SER A 233 21.91 1.47 7.19
CA SER A 233 20.78 1.62 8.10
C SER A 233 21.14 2.56 9.26
N ALA A 234 20.29 3.54 9.52
CA ALA A 234 20.40 4.43 10.69
C ALA A 234 19.55 3.95 11.88
N GLU A 235 18.99 2.73 11.82
CA GLU A 235 18.18 2.18 12.90
C GLU A 235 19.02 1.87 14.14
N VAL A 236 18.44 2.10 15.32
CA VAL A 236 19.13 1.87 16.60
C VAL A 236 19.17 0.37 16.89
N ALA A 237 20.36 -0.23 16.88
CA ALA A 237 20.54 -1.64 17.25
C ALA A 237 20.32 -1.87 18.76
N PHE A 238 20.99 -1.10 19.61
CA PHE A 238 20.83 -1.13 21.07
C PHE A 238 21.39 0.15 21.71
N ARG A 239 21.08 0.38 22.99
CA ARG A 239 21.62 1.48 23.80
C ARG A 239 22.30 0.90 25.03
N VAL A 240 23.46 1.44 25.41
CA VAL A 240 24.21 1.00 26.61
C VAL A 240 24.43 2.18 27.54
N ARG A 241 24.25 1.94 28.84
CA ARG A 241 24.68 2.84 29.90
C ARG A 241 25.79 2.15 30.69
N PHE A 242 26.95 2.78 30.75
CA PHE A 242 28.04 2.31 31.60
C PHE A 242 27.82 2.79 33.04
N THR A 243 28.14 1.94 34.02
CA THR A 243 28.09 2.29 35.45
C THR A 243 29.24 3.24 35.83
N SER A 244 30.32 3.25 35.05
CA SER A 244 31.51 4.09 35.19
C SER A 244 31.80 4.85 33.89
N ALA A 245 32.96 5.50 33.79
CA ALA A 245 33.38 6.18 32.56
C ALA A 245 33.38 5.21 31.36
N ALA A 246 32.88 5.69 30.21
CA ALA A 246 32.77 4.86 29.01
C ALA A 246 34.17 4.45 28.50
N PRO A 247 34.40 3.15 28.17
CA PRO A 247 35.67 2.68 27.61
C PRO A 247 36.07 3.41 26.32
N PRO A 248 37.35 3.50 25.95
CA PRO A 248 37.77 4.09 24.69
C PRO A 248 37.16 3.38 23.47
N PRO A 249 36.98 4.05 22.32
CA PRO A 249 36.26 3.50 21.16
C PRO A 249 36.77 2.15 20.65
N ASN A 250 38.09 1.90 20.72
CA ASN A 250 38.72 0.66 20.30
C ASN A 250 38.34 -0.56 21.17
N GLN A 251 37.83 -0.35 22.39
CA GLN A 251 37.36 -1.41 23.28
C GLN A 251 35.85 -1.62 23.17
N ARG A 252 35.13 -0.83 22.35
CA ARG A 252 33.68 -0.95 22.14
C ARG A 252 33.38 -1.92 20.99
N TYR A 253 34.07 -3.05 20.96
CA TYR A 253 33.75 -4.13 20.02
C TYR A 253 32.59 -4.96 20.58
N TRP A 254 31.40 -4.72 20.07
CA TRP A 254 30.19 -5.44 20.46
C TRP A 254 30.11 -6.73 19.65
N ARG A 255 30.49 -7.85 20.28
CA ARG A 255 30.51 -9.16 19.63
C ARG A 255 29.08 -9.58 19.25
N GLY A 256 28.86 -9.79 17.95
CA GLY A 256 27.64 -10.35 17.39
C GLY A 256 27.65 -11.89 17.34
N PRO A 257 26.69 -12.51 16.61
CA PRO A 257 26.66 -13.95 16.41
C PRO A 257 27.89 -14.40 15.62
N VAL A 258 28.41 -15.58 15.95
CA VAL A 258 29.58 -16.16 15.27
C VAL A 258 29.11 -17.19 14.27
N LEU A 259 29.36 -16.93 12.99
CA LEU A 259 29.06 -17.83 11.90
C LEU A 259 30.30 -18.68 11.65
N TRP A 260 30.20 -20.00 11.85
CA TRP A 260 31.34 -20.92 11.76
C TRP A 260 31.33 -21.73 10.46
N ASN A 261 30.15 -22.00 9.91
CA ASN A 261 30.00 -22.92 8.78
C ASN A 261 30.06 -22.18 7.45
N PHE A 262 31.12 -22.40 6.68
CA PHE A 262 31.32 -21.81 5.37
C PHE A 262 31.13 -22.83 4.23
N ASN A 263 30.15 -22.59 3.36
CA ASN A 263 29.82 -23.49 2.23
C ASN A 263 30.45 -23.06 0.89
N GLY A 264 31.48 -22.23 0.91
CA GLY A 264 32.12 -21.69 -0.30
C GLY A 264 31.50 -20.39 -0.83
N ARG A 265 30.29 -20.02 -0.40
CA ARG A 265 29.63 -18.76 -0.77
C ARG A 265 29.05 -17.98 0.41
N ARG A 266 28.58 -18.69 1.43
CA ARG A 266 27.90 -18.13 2.60
C ARG A 266 28.47 -18.72 3.88
N TRP A 267 28.53 -17.90 4.91
CA TRP A 267 28.75 -18.27 6.30
C TRP A 267 27.39 -18.45 6.97
N THR A 268 27.24 -19.47 7.80
CA THR A 268 26.00 -19.77 8.53
C THR A 268 26.32 -20.08 9.99
N ALA A 269 25.38 -19.79 10.89
CA ALA A 269 25.48 -20.20 12.28
C ALA A 269 25.53 -21.74 12.35
N LEU A 270 26.24 -22.27 13.35
CA LEU A 270 26.12 -23.69 13.66
C LEU A 270 24.74 -23.87 14.28
N GLU A 271 23.88 -24.69 13.68
CA GLU A 271 22.67 -25.15 14.34
C GLU A 271 23.15 -25.84 15.62
N GLU A 272 22.87 -25.27 16.80
CA GLU A 272 23.17 -25.90 18.09
C GLU A 272 22.38 -27.21 18.14
N LEU A 273 22.97 -28.27 17.60
CA LEU A 273 22.58 -29.65 17.81
C LEU A 273 22.82 -29.96 19.29
N GLY A 274 21.87 -29.53 20.14
CA GLY A 274 21.59 -30.10 21.46
C GLY A 274 22.80 -30.55 22.28
N SER A 275 23.89 -29.79 22.32
CA SER A 275 25.05 -30.13 23.12
C SER A 275 24.84 -29.69 24.57
N GLN A 276 23.81 -30.26 25.19
CA GLN A 276 23.66 -30.42 26.63
C GLN A 276 24.47 -31.61 27.17
N GLN A 277 25.42 -32.15 26.40
CA GLN A 277 26.47 -32.96 26.99
C GLN A 277 27.49 -32.03 27.62
N ALA A 278 27.24 -31.68 28.89
CA ALA A 278 28.28 -31.20 29.77
C ALA A 278 29.42 -32.23 29.70
N LEU A 279 30.54 -31.85 29.07
CA LEU A 279 31.77 -32.63 29.15
C LEU A 279 32.07 -32.76 30.64
N ALA A 280 32.06 -33.99 31.16
CA ALA A 280 32.31 -34.27 32.56
C ALA A 280 33.74 -33.84 32.89
N PHE A 281 33.88 -32.62 33.39
CA PHE A 281 35.13 -32.08 33.89
C PHE A 281 35.30 -32.52 35.34
N THR A 282 36.29 -33.36 35.58
CA THR A 282 36.69 -33.75 36.94
C THR A 282 37.97 -32.97 37.27
N PRO A 283 37.93 -31.97 38.17
CA PRO A 283 39.12 -31.22 38.53
C PRO A 283 40.12 -32.12 39.29
N GLU A 284 41.36 -32.22 38.79
CA GLU A 284 42.45 -33.00 39.40
C GLU A 284 43.31 -32.18 40.39
N GLY A 285 42.76 -31.17 41.07
CA GLY A 285 43.54 -30.41 42.04
C GLY A 285 42.72 -29.44 42.90
N PRO A 286 43.26 -29.02 44.07
CA PRO A 286 42.64 -28.01 44.89
C PRO A 286 42.59 -26.67 44.15
N ALA A 287 41.47 -25.96 44.29
CA ALA A 287 41.32 -24.61 43.78
C ALA A 287 42.36 -23.71 44.45
N VAL A 288 43.10 -22.95 43.65
CA VAL A 288 44.02 -21.92 44.14
C VAL A 288 43.19 -20.65 44.33
N ASP A 289 43.14 -20.16 45.57
CA ASP A 289 42.51 -18.88 45.95
C ASP A 289 43.24 -17.67 45.33
#